data_AF-A0A420BFJ7-F1
#
_entry.id   AF-A0A420BFJ7-F1
#
_cell.length_a   1.000
_cell.length_b   1.000
_cell.length_c   1.000
_cell.angle_alpha   90.00
_cell.angle_beta   90.00
_cell.angle_gamma   90.00
#
_symmetry.space_group_name_H-M   'P 1'
#
loop_
_entity.id
_entity.type
_entity.pdbx_description
1 polymer ?
#
loop_
_entity_poly.entity_id
_entity_poly.type
_entity_poly.pdbx_seq_one_letter_code
_entity_poly.pdbx_strand_id
1 'polypeptide(L)'
;MKPINQKEISAAYRKFIILFTMLLLVSLSSFFLYLKAAEKEYVVLKEQYEEVENLMNSRADINRQFAQINQYFRDIGQGNADMSAIARKRVLQNEIAKSSGHISRVIDGLKADSSRASLKFYRQLNRDVILVSRLQDSLFSTKNLIESKRMQLESCILMNNQINKVVNQGSIVGR
;
A
#
# COMPACT_ATOMS: atom_id res chain seq x y z
N MET A 1 80.27 12.95 -46.20
CA MET A 1 79.19 12.80 -45.20
C MET A 1 78.93 14.17 -44.58
N LYS A 2 77.70 14.69 -44.66
CA LYS A 2 77.36 15.99 -44.04
C LYS A 2 77.44 15.86 -42.52
N PRO A 3 78.10 16.78 -41.80
CA PRO A 3 78.16 16.73 -40.35
C PRO A 3 76.74 16.86 -39.81
N ILE A 4 76.37 15.91 -38.96
CA ILE A 4 75.08 15.87 -38.30
C ILE A 4 75.00 17.08 -37.37
N ASN A 5 74.04 17.97 -37.60
CA ASN A 5 73.83 19.17 -36.80
C ASN A 5 73.23 18.78 -35.44
N GLN A 6 74.10 18.45 -34.48
CA GLN A 6 73.71 17.95 -33.15
C GLN A 6 72.82 18.94 -32.35
N LYS A 7 72.90 20.24 -32.66
CA LYS A 7 72.05 21.28 -32.03
C LYS A 7 70.58 21.18 -32.45
N GLU A 8 70.29 20.86 -33.71
CA GLU A 8 68.91 20.64 -34.17
C GLU A 8 68.31 19.35 -33.59
N ILE A 9 69.11 18.28 -33.52
CA ILE A 9 68.66 16.99 -32.98
C ILE A 9 68.31 17.11 -31.50
N SER A 10 69.16 17.78 -30.71
CA SER A 10 68.90 17.99 -29.27
C SER A 10 67.67 18.87 -29.02
N ALA A 11 67.44 19.90 -29.83
CA ALA A 11 66.23 20.73 -29.74
C ALA A 11 64.95 19.95 -30.10
N ALA A 12 65.01 19.12 -31.15
CA ALA A 12 63.90 18.24 -31.53
C ALA A 12 63.59 17.20 -30.46
N TYR A 13 64.61 16.57 -29.85
CA TYR A 13 64.45 15.65 -28.73
C TYR A 13 63.80 16.31 -27.52
N ARG A 14 64.18 17.55 -27.20
CA ARG A 14 63.61 18.29 -26.08
C ARG A 14 62.12 18.60 -26.30
N LYS A 15 61.74 19.00 -27.52
CA LYS A 15 60.33 19.16 -27.90
C LYS A 15 59.55 17.84 -27.82
N PHE A 16 60.14 16.75 -28.31
CA PHE A 16 59.52 15.43 -28.24
C PHE A 16 59.29 14.99 -26.79
N ILE A 17 60.28 15.14 -25.92
CA ILE A 17 60.16 14.78 -24.50
C ILE A 17 59.05 15.60 -23.83
N ILE A 18 58.96 16.90 -24.08
CA ILE A 18 57.91 17.76 -23.49
C ILE A 18 56.52 17.30 -23.97
N LEU A 19 56.35 17.11 -25.28
CA LEU A 19 55.07 16.64 -25.86
C LEU A 19 54.68 15.27 -25.32
N PHE A 20 55.63 14.34 -25.26
CA PHE A 20 55.42 13.00 -24.73
C PHE A 20 55.02 13.04 -23.25
N THR A 21 55.70 13.86 -22.44
CA THR A 21 55.39 14.01 -21.01
C THR A 21 54.00 14.61 -20.81
N MET A 22 53.62 15.61 -21.61
CA MET A 22 52.27 16.19 -21.60
C MET A 22 51.21 15.15 -21.96
N LEU A 23 51.43 14.37 -23.03
CA LEU A 23 50.53 13.30 -23.44
C LEU A 23 50.36 12.26 -22.32
N LEU A 24 51.45 11.89 -21.66
CA LEU A 24 51.46 10.94 -20.56
C LEU A 24 50.67 11.45 -19.35
N LEU A 25 50.85 12.73 -18.99
CA LEU A 25 50.06 13.39 -17.94
C LEU A 25 48.56 13.45 -18.25
N VAL A 26 48.21 13.80 -19.50
CA VAL A 26 46.81 13.83 -19.95
C VAL A 26 46.19 12.43 -19.95
N SER A 27 46.94 11.42 -20.39
CA SER A 27 46.49 10.03 -20.38
C SER A 27 46.25 9.52 -18.95
N LEU A 28 47.19 9.76 -18.04
CA LEU A 28 47.06 9.39 -16.63
C LEU A 28 45.89 10.12 -15.95
N SER A 29 45.74 11.41 -16.23
CA SER A 29 44.64 12.21 -15.67
C SER A 29 43.28 11.75 -16.20
N SER A 30 43.18 11.43 -17.50
CA SER A 30 41.95 10.92 -18.09
C SER A 30 41.57 9.56 -17.51
N PHE A 31 42.54 8.68 -17.32
CA PHE A 31 42.32 7.38 -16.68
C PHE A 31 41.87 7.54 -15.22
N PHE A 32 42.49 8.46 -14.47
CA PHE A 32 42.10 8.75 -13.09
C PHE A 32 40.66 9.31 -13.00
N LEU A 33 40.31 10.26 -13.86
CA LEU A 33 38.97 10.83 -13.94
C LEU A 33 37.93 9.78 -14.34
N TYR A 34 38.27 8.88 -15.27
CA TYR A 34 37.42 7.76 -15.67
C TYR A 34 37.12 6.84 -14.49
N LEU A 35 38.14 6.44 -13.72
CA LEU A 35 37.95 5.61 -12.53
C LEU A 35 37.06 6.31 -11.48
N LYS A 36 37.27 7.61 -11.27
CA LYS A 36 36.44 8.40 -10.33
C LYS A 36 35.00 8.55 -10.81
N ALA A 37 34.78 8.71 -12.11
CA ALA A 37 33.46 8.74 -12.70
C ALA A 37 32.74 7.40 -12.54
N ALA A 38 33.43 6.29 -12.83
CA ALA A 38 32.89 4.94 -12.68
C ALA A 38 32.51 4.61 -11.22
N GLU A 39 33.35 5.00 -10.25
CA GLU A 39 33.05 4.85 -8.83
C GLU A 39 31.78 5.62 -8.44
N LYS A 40 31.64 6.86 -8.90
CA LYS A 40 30.46 7.68 -8.63
C LYS A 40 29.20 7.13 -9.31
N GLU A 41 29.32 6.63 -10.54
CA GLU A 41 28.22 5.99 -11.27
C GLU A 41 27.72 4.76 -10.51
N TYR A 42 28.63 3.93 -9.98
CA TYR A 42 28.26 2.78 -9.17
C TYR A 42 27.49 3.17 -7.90
N VAL A 43 27.92 4.21 -7.20
CA VAL A 43 27.23 4.72 -6.00
C VAL A 43 25.82 5.20 -6.35
N VAL A 44 25.68 6.02 -7.39
CA VAL A 44 24.36 6.52 -7.83
C VAL A 44 23.45 5.38 -8.27
N LEU A 45 23.99 4.40 -9.01
CA LEU A 45 23.23 3.25 -9.45
C LEU A 45 22.75 2.40 -8.28
N LYS A 46 23.60 2.20 -7.27
CA LYS A 46 23.24 1.49 -6.04
C LYS A 46 22.12 2.20 -5.28
N GLU A 47 22.21 3.52 -5.12
CA GLU A 47 21.16 4.30 -4.46
C GLU A 47 19.81 4.20 -5.20
N GLN A 48 19.82 4.30 -6.54
CA GLN A 48 18.62 4.13 -7.34
C GLN A 48 18.05 2.70 -7.25
N TYR A 49 18.92 1.70 -7.26
CA TYR A 49 18.51 0.32 -7.12
C TYR A 49 17.83 0.08 -5.76
N GLU A 50 18.44 0.56 -4.67
CA GLU A 50 17.86 0.47 -3.33
C GLU A 50 16.51 1.22 -3.24
N GLU A 51 16.36 2.37 -3.89
CA GLU A 51 15.07 3.07 -3.96
C GLU A 51 13.99 2.24 -4.67
N VAL A 52 14.34 1.64 -5.82
CA VAL A 52 13.43 0.79 -6.60
C VAL A 52 13.05 -0.46 -5.81
N GLU A 53 14.02 -1.13 -5.19
CA GLU A 53 13.79 -2.31 -4.37
C GLU A 53 12.87 -2.00 -3.18
N ASN A 54 13.15 -0.91 -2.46
CA ASN A 54 12.29 -0.44 -1.37
C ASN A 54 10.86 -0.15 -1.83
N LEU A 55 10.71 0.45 -3.01
CA LEU A 55 9.39 0.72 -3.60
C LEU A 55 8.67 -0.58 -4.00
N MET A 56 9.38 -1.55 -4.57
CA MET A 56 8.80 -2.86 -4.93
C MET A 56 8.35 -3.63 -3.69
N ASN A 57 9.19 -3.68 -2.66
CA ASN A 57 8.89 -4.34 -1.39
C ASN A 57 7.67 -3.70 -0.70
N SER A 58 7.61 -2.36 -0.68
CA SER A 58 6.46 -1.64 -0.13
C SER A 58 5.17 -1.91 -0.90
N ARG A 59 5.22 -1.98 -2.24
CA ARG A 59 4.06 -2.35 -3.06
C ARG A 59 3.61 -3.78 -2.82
N ALA A 60 4.54 -4.72 -2.69
CA ALA A 60 4.23 -6.11 -2.39
C ALA A 60 3.53 -6.24 -1.03
N ASP A 61 4.02 -5.51 -0.01
CA ASP A 61 3.39 -5.47 1.31
C ASP A 61 1.97 -4.88 1.25
N ILE A 62 1.79 -3.72 0.62
CA ILE A 62 0.46 -3.11 0.42
C ILE A 62 -0.52 -4.08 -0.26
N ASN A 63 -0.08 -4.76 -1.32
CA ASN A 63 -0.93 -5.72 -2.03
C ASN A 63 -1.29 -6.93 -1.17
N ARG A 64 -0.35 -7.43 -0.36
CA ARG A 64 -0.61 -8.51 0.60
C ARG A 64 -1.67 -8.11 1.62
N GLN A 65 -1.61 -6.88 2.13
CA GLN A 65 -2.59 -6.34 3.06
C GLN A 65 -3.98 -6.20 2.41
N PHE A 66 -4.05 -5.69 1.18
CA PHE A 66 -5.32 -5.65 0.44
C PHE A 66 -5.91 -7.05 0.18
N ALA A 67 -5.07 -8.04 -0.11
CA ALA A 67 -5.53 -9.42 -0.26
C ALA A 67 -6.14 -9.96 1.05
N GLN A 68 -5.52 -9.69 2.19
CA GLN A 68 -6.06 -10.04 3.51
C GLN A 68 -7.38 -9.33 3.80
N ILE A 69 -7.46 -8.02 3.55
CA ILE A 69 -8.70 -7.24 3.69
C ILE A 69 -9.83 -7.85 2.86
N ASN A 70 -9.54 -8.22 1.60
CA ASN A 70 -10.53 -8.85 0.72
C ASN A 70 -11.01 -10.19 1.29
N GLN A 71 -10.11 -11.00 1.85
CA GLN A 71 -10.49 -12.24 2.54
C GLN A 71 -11.40 -11.95 3.74
N TYR A 72 -11.07 -10.97 4.58
CA TYR A 72 -11.91 -10.59 5.71
C TYR A 72 -13.30 -10.13 5.28
N PHE A 73 -13.41 -9.35 4.20
CA PHE A 73 -14.72 -8.97 3.65
C PHE A 73 -15.54 -10.18 3.17
N ARG A 74 -14.89 -11.17 2.53
CA ARG A 74 -15.55 -12.42 2.12
C ARG A 74 -16.05 -13.20 3.33
N ASP A 75 -15.23 -13.32 4.37
CA ASP A 75 -15.57 -14.03 5.60
C ASP A 75 -16.73 -13.35 6.35
N ILE A 76 -16.75 -12.01 6.38
CA ILE A 76 -17.89 -11.26 6.95
C ILE A 76 -19.18 -11.50 6.14
N GLY A 77 -19.07 -11.60 4.81
CA GLY A 77 -20.19 -11.86 3.90
C GLY A 77 -20.81 -13.26 4.05
N GLN A 78 -20.02 -14.27 4.41
CA GLN A 78 -20.48 -15.67 4.54
C GLN A 78 -21.06 -16.01 5.92
N GLY A 79 -20.85 -15.18 6.95
CA GLY A 79 -21.30 -15.48 8.31
C GLY A 79 -22.82 -15.30 8.53
N ASN A 80 -23.51 -16.38 8.91
CA ASN A 80 -24.90 -16.38 9.40
C ASN A 80 -25.09 -15.40 10.59
N ALA A 81 -26.33 -14.96 10.85
CA ALA A 81 -26.67 -13.93 11.84
C ALA A 81 -26.65 -14.40 13.31
N ASP A 82 -25.80 -15.37 13.63
CA ASP A 82 -25.73 -15.96 14.97
C ASP A 82 -24.86 -15.10 15.91
N MET A 83 -25.10 -15.11 17.22
CA MET A 83 -24.36 -14.23 18.17
C MET A 83 -22.84 -14.45 18.14
N SER A 84 -22.41 -15.70 17.89
CA SER A 84 -21.00 -16.07 17.68
C SER A 84 -20.42 -15.49 16.38
N ALA A 85 -21.25 -15.23 15.38
CA ALA A 85 -20.85 -14.59 14.13
C ALA A 85 -20.75 -13.08 14.28
N ILE A 86 -21.53 -12.45 15.17
CA ILE A 86 -21.42 -11.01 15.46
C ILE A 86 -20.06 -10.68 16.07
N ALA A 87 -19.63 -11.45 17.08
CA ALA A 87 -18.31 -11.28 17.69
C ALA A 87 -17.19 -11.48 16.68
N ARG A 88 -17.28 -12.52 15.84
CA ARG A 88 -16.32 -12.76 14.75
C ARG A 88 -16.27 -11.63 13.73
N LYS A 89 -17.42 -11.06 13.33
CA LYS A 89 -17.48 -9.93 12.40
C LYS A 89 -16.80 -8.68 12.96
N ARG A 90 -16.99 -8.37 14.24
CA ARG A 90 -16.28 -7.25 14.89
C ARG A 90 -14.76 -7.44 14.92
N VAL A 91 -14.30 -8.68 15.18
CA VAL A 91 -12.87 -9.00 15.13
C VAL A 91 -12.32 -8.77 13.71
N LEU A 92 -13.00 -9.28 12.68
CA LEU A 92 -12.59 -9.09 11.29
C LEU A 92 -12.56 -7.61 10.87
N GLN A 93 -13.52 -6.81 11.33
CA GLN A 93 -13.54 -5.36 11.06
C GLN A 93 -12.38 -4.62 11.74
N ASN A 94 -12.01 -5.01 12.96
CA ASN A 94 -10.81 -4.47 13.61
C ASN A 94 -9.54 -4.84 12.85
N GLU A 95 -9.45 -6.06 12.31
CA GLU A 95 -8.31 -6.46 11.47
C GLU A 95 -8.28 -5.68 10.14
N ILE A 96 -9.43 -5.40 9.52
CA ILE A 96 -9.52 -4.51 8.36
C ILE A 96 -9.01 -3.10 8.70
N ALA A 97 -9.43 -2.53 9.83
CA ALA A 97 -8.99 -1.21 10.28
C ALA A 97 -7.47 -1.18 10.55
N LYS A 98 -6.92 -2.22 11.17
CA LYS A 98 -5.50 -2.37 11.44
C LYS A 98 -4.67 -2.49 10.17
N SER A 99 -5.11 -3.33 9.23
CA SER A 99 -4.47 -3.52 7.92
C SER A 99 -4.52 -2.23 7.10
N SER A 100 -5.66 -1.53 7.08
CA SER A 100 -5.81 -0.22 6.43
C SER A 100 -4.89 0.85 7.05
N GLY A 101 -4.76 0.87 8.38
CA GLY A 101 -3.85 1.77 9.08
C GLY A 101 -2.38 1.48 8.78
N HIS A 102 -2.02 0.20 8.62
CA HIS A 102 -0.69 -0.19 8.15
C HIS A 102 -0.42 0.28 6.72
N ILE A 103 -1.36 0.06 5.80
CA ILE A 103 -1.25 0.56 4.41
C ILE A 103 -1.02 2.08 4.40
N SER A 104 -1.75 2.85 5.21
CA SER A 104 -1.54 4.31 5.28
C SER A 104 -0.12 4.64 5.74
N ARG A 105 0.37 3.98 6.80
CA ARG A 105 1.73 4.19 7.31
C ARG A 105 2.81 3.85 6.29
N VAL A 106 2.65 2.76 5.53
CA VAL A 106 3.60 2.39 4.46
C VAL A 106 3.57 3.43 3.34
N ILE A 107 2.38 3.87 2.92
CA ILE A 107 2.24 4.88 1.88
C ILE A 107 2.84 6.23 2.31
N ASP A 108 2.62 6.65 3.55
CA ASP A 108 3.10 7.93 4.07
C ASP A 108 4.60 7.90 4.38
N GLY A 109 5.15 6.73 4.70
CA GLY A 109 6.59 6.50 4.87
C GLY A 109 7.39 6.45 3.57
N LEU A 110 6.73 6.25 2.43
CA LEU A 110 7.38 6.34 1.12
C LEU A 110 7.71 7.80 0.81
N LYS A 111 9.00 8.15 0.82
CA LYS A 111 9.53 9.45 0.37
C LYS A 111 9.31 9.73 -1.14
N ALA A 112 8.68 8.79 -1.85
CA ALA A 112 8.38 8.94 -3.26
C ALA A 112 7.42 10.12 -3.45
N ASP A 113 7.72 10.96 -4.44
CA ASP A 113 6.85 12.08 -4.81
C ASP A 113 5.39 11.65 -4.81
N SER A 114 4.62 12.30 -3.93
CA SER A 114 3.18 12.12 -3.75
C SER A 114 2.37 12.28 -5.06
N SER A 115 3.03 12.70 -6.14
CA SER A 115 2.55 12.79 -7.51
C SER A 115 2.41 11.44 -8.24
N ARG A 116 3.13 10.37 -7.85
CA ARG A 116 3.07 9.07 -8.57
C ARG A 116 1.63 8.51 -8.53
N ALA A 117 1.03 8.37 -9.72
CA ALA A 117 -0.36 7.94 -9.89
C ALA A 117 -0.70 6.63 -9.15
N SER A 118 0.25 5.68 -9.08
CA SER A 118 0.07 4.43 -8.35
C SER A 118 -0.15 4.62 -6.85
N LEU A 119 0.57 5.56 -6.20
CA LEU A 119 0.38 5.81 -4.77
C LEU A 119 -0.96 6.50 -4.50
N LYS A 120 -1.38 7.41 -5.39
CA LYS A 120 -2.71 8.03 -5.32
C LYS A 120 -3.81 6.97 -5.40
N PHE A 121 -3.67 6.00 -6.31
CA PHE A 121 -4.59 4.88 -6.42
C PHE A 121 -4.65 4.06 -5.13
N TYR A 122 -3.50 3.65 -4.56
CA TYR A 122 -3.49 2.92 -3.29
C TYR A 122 -4.13 3.71 -2.13
N ARG A 123 -3.90 5.03 -2.06
CA ARG A 123 -4.58 5.88 -1.06
C ARG A 123 -6.09 5.90 -1.26
N GLN A 124 -6.54 6.06 -2.49
CA GLN A 124 -7.96 6.07 -2.81
C GLN A 124 -8.59 4.72 -2.46
N LEU A 125 -7.98 3.62 -2.90
CA LEU A 125 -8.44 2.27 -2.58
C LEU A 125 -8.51 2.03 -1.07
N ASN A 126 -7.52 2.50 -0.30
CA ASN A 126 -7.54 2.40 1.16
C ASN A 126 -8.70 3.19 1.79
N ARG A 127 -9.00 4.38 1.26
CA ARG A 127 -10.19 5.16 1.70
C ARG A 127 -11.49 4.44 1.38
N ASP A 128 -11.58 3.84 0.19
CA ASP A 128 -12.76 3.11 -0.24
C ASP A 128 -12.99 1.88 0.64
N VAL A 129 -11.93 1.16 1.02
CA VAL A 129 -11.99 0.06 2.01
C VAL A 129 -12.54 0.54 3.36
N ILE A 130 -12.04 1.66 3.88
CA ILE A 130 -12.53 2.23 5.15
C ILE A 130 -14.02 2.58 5.04
N LEU A 131 -14.42 3.19 3.91
CA LEU A 131 -15.80 3.56 3.66
C LEU A 131 -16.71 2.33 3.60
N VAL A 132 -16.32 1.30 2.85
CA VAL A 132 -17.06 0.04 2.74
C VAL A 132 -17.19 -0.65 4.10
N SER A 133 -16.12 -0.69 4.90
CA SER A 133 -16.16 -1.25 6.26
C SER A 133 -17.19 -0.53 7.13
N ARG A 134 -17.22 0.81 7.10
CA ARG A 134 -18.20 1.61 7.85
C ARG A 134 -19.64 1.43 7.36
N LEU A 135 -19.84 1.33 6.04
CA LEU A 135 -21.16 1.05 5.48
C LEU A 135 -21.64 -0.35 5.89
N GLN A 136 -20.75 -1.33 5.89
CA GLN A 136 -21.06 -2.69 6.32
C GLN A 136 -21.47 -2.76 7.80
N ASP A 137 -20.77 -2.02 8.66
CA ASP A 137 -21.15 -1.83 10.08
C ASP A 137 -22.55 -1.23 10.24
N SER A 138 -22.81 -0.15 9.50
CA SER A 138 -24.10 0.54 9.54
C SER A 138 -25.23 -0.37 9.07
N LEU A 139 -25.08 -1.03 7.92
CA LEU A 139 -26.07 -1.97 7.39
C LEU A 139 -26.34 -3.14 8.34
N PHE A 140 -25.30 -3.65 8.99
CA PHE A 140 -25.44 -4.72 9.97
C PHE A 140 -26.25 -4.27 11.19
N SER A 141 -25.95 -3.07 11.72
CA SER A 141 -26.70 -2.47 12.83
C SER A 141 -28.18 -2.26 12.45
N THR A 142 -28.45 -1.71 11.26
CA THR A 142 -29.80 -1.49 10.75
C THR A 142 -30.57 -2.81 10.58
N LYS A 143 -29.92 -3.86 10.06
CA LYS A 143 -30.56 -5.18 9.93
C LYS A 143 -31.00 -5.73 11.29
N ASN A 144 -30.15 -5.64 12.31
CA ASN A 144 -30.49 -6.12 13.65
C ASN A 144 -31.62 -5.30 14.28
N LEU A 145 -31.66 -3.99 14.04
CA LEU A 145 -32.75 -3.13 14.49
C LEU A 145 -34.08 -3.50 13.83
N ILE A 146 -34.08 -3.75 12.52
CA ILE A 146 -35.27 -4.20 11.77
C ILE A 146 -35.76 -5.54 12.34
N GLU A 147 -34.87 -6.50 12.56
CA GLU A 147 -35.24 -7.81 13.10
C GLU A 147 -35.83 -7.70 14.51
N SER A 148 -35.25 -6.84 15.36
CA SER A 148 -35.80 -6.54 16.68
C SER A 148 -37.20 -5.93 16.61
N LYS A 149 -37.42 -4.98 15.70
CA LYS A 149 -38.74 -4.36 15.48
C LYS A 149 -39.75 -5.35 14.92
N ARG A 150 -39.34 -6.25 14.03
CA ARG A 150 -40.17 -7.34 13.53
C ARG A 150 -40.60 -8.27 14.65
N MET A 151 -39.68 -8.73 15.51
CA MET A 151 -40.02 -9.57 16.67
C MET A 151 -40.99 -8.87 17.64
N GLN A 152 -40.80 -7.57 17.89
CA GLN A 152 -41.75 -6.78 18.68
C GLN A 152 -43.14 -6.72 18.03
N LEU A 153 -43.20 -6.54 16.71
CA LEU A 153 -44.45 -6.50 15.97
C LEU A 153 -45.17 -7.86 16.00
N GLU A 154 -44.45 -8.96 15.77
CA GLU A 154 -44.99 -10.33 15.86
C GLU A 154 -45.52 -10.62 17.26
N SER A 155 -44.79 -10.22 18.32
CA SER A 155 -45.25 -10.34 19.70
C SER A 155 -46.55 -9.56 19.96
N CYS A 156 -46.65 -8.32 19.47
CA CYS A 156 -47.88 -7.52 19.56
C CYS A 156 -49.05 -8.18 18.81
N ILE A 157 -48.82 -8.74 17.62
CA ILE A 157 -49.83 -9.46 16.84
C ILE A 157 -50.31 -10.70 17.61
N LEU A 158 -49.39 -11.49 18.16
CA LEU A 158 -49.71 -12.67 18.96
C LEU A 158 -50.54 -12.30 20.19
N MET A 159 -50.14 -11.25 20.91
CA MET A 159 -50.87 -10.77 22.09
C MET A 159 -52.27 -10.27 21.72
N ASN A 160 -52.42 -9.52 20.63
CA ASN A 160 -53.72 -9.05 20.15
C ASN A 160 -54.62 -10.23 19.73
N ASN A 161 -54.08 -11.23 19.04
CA ASN A 161 -54.80 -12.45 18.69
C ASN A 161 -55.23 -13.26 19.91
N GLN A 162 -54.42 -13.31 20.96
CA GLN A 162 -54.79 -13.95 22.23
C GLN A 162 -55.92 -13.18 22.93
N ILE A 163 -55.84 -11.84 22.99
CA ILE A 163 -56.90 -11.00 23.57
C ILE A 163 -58.21 -11.17 22.80
N ASN A 164 -58.19 -11.16 21.47
CA ASN A 164 -59.38 -11.35 20.64
C ASN A 164 -60.02 -12.74 20.82
N LYS A 165 -59.22 -13.79 21.05
CA LYS A 165 -59.75 -15.12 21.41
C LYS A 165 -60.47 -15.10 22.75
N VAL A 166 -59.90 -14.43 23.76
CA VAL A 166 -60.51 -14.31 25.09
C VAL A 166 -61.79 -13.48 25.05
N VAL A 167 -61.81 -12.36 24.32
CA VAL A 167 -63.00 -11.50 24.16
C VAL A 167 -64.13 -12.26 23.46
N ASN A 168 -63.82 -13.01 22.40
CA ASN A 168 -64.83 -13.83 21.71
C ASN A 168 -65.34 -15.00 22.56
N GLN A 169 -64.53 -15.54 23.48
CA GLN A 169 -64.97 -16.58 24.43
C GLN A 169 -65.79 -15.99 25.59
N GLY A 170 -65.45 -14.80 26.09
CA GLY A 170 -66.20 -14.08 27.12
C GLY A 170 -67.58 -13.60 26.65
N SER A 171 -67.74 -13.30 25.35
CA SER A 171 -69.03 -12.90 24.78
C SER A 171 -70.06 -14.04 24.67
N ILE A 172 -69.67 -15.30 24.90
CA ILE A 172 -70.57 -16.47 24.89
C ILE A 172 -71.14 -16.75 26.29
N VAL A 173 -70.54 -16.23 27.36
CA VAL A 173 -70.96 -16.48 28.76
C VAL A 173 -71.89 -15.37 29.30
N GLY A 174 -72.14 -14.32 28.52
CA GLY A 174 -72.95 -13.17 28.91
C GLY A 174 -74.30 -13.04 28.18
N ARG A 175 -74.97 -14.15 27.86
CA ARG A 175 -76.35 -14.16 27.34
C ARG A 175 -77.21 -15.19 28.05
#